data_AF-A0A0M0LJ98-F1
#
_entry.id   AF-A0A0M0LJ98-F1
#
_cell.length_a   1.000
_cell.length_b   1.000
_cell.length_c   1.000
_cell.angle_alpha   90.00
_cell.angle_beta   90.00
_cell.angle_gamma   90.00
#
_symmetry.space_group_name_H-M   'P 1'
#
loop_
_entity.id
_entity.type
_entity.pdbx_description
1 polymer ?
#
loop_
_entity_poly.entity_id
_entity_poly.type
_entity_poly.pdbx_seq_one_letter_code
_entity_poly.pdbx_strand_id
1 'polypeptide(L)'
;MPSIDKVIEVQESISQAHSAFVLIPAELLWIIIGIYSLMDIIKNKKTISSTGFIMRGFFFLFTLSLVGLSSINIMKADFSMNEKQWKDDYLKPYITALPENKTYVQDFTQILEIQKNHNKKIKSIYLNNSVKTIWVELDILDKNNASKTISVQTTIKKEPIKEPYLTYKFINKNISKEYTKHAYYETILHIPEEYKVLAPVK
;
A
#
# COMPACT_ATOMS: atom_id res chain seq x y z
N MET A 1 9.51 13.53 14.63
CA MET A 1 9.51 12.54 13.54
C MET A 1 8.66 11.35 13.97
N PRO A 2 7.68 10.90 13.18
CA PRO A 2 6.87 9.73 13.51
C PRO A 2 7.72 8.46 13.58
N SER A 3 7.43 7.58 14.54
CA SER A 3 8.01 6.23 14.58
C SER A 3 7.33 5.34 13.55
N ILE A 4 8.01 4.28 13.08
CA ILE A 4 7.41 3.32 12.15
C ILE A 4 6.12 2.70 12.72
N ASP A 5 6.11 2.40 14.01
CA ASP A 5 4.94 1.80 14.67
C ASP A 5 3.74 2.75 14.63
N LYS A 6 3.97 4.07 14.77
CA LYS A 6 2.89 5.05 14.64
C LYS A 6 2.40 5.18 13.20
N VAL A 7 3.31 5.12 12.22
CA VAL A 7 2.93 5.15 10.79
C VAL A 7 2.06 3.94 10.45
N ILE A 8 2.38 2.76 11.00
CA ILE A 8 1.62 1.52 10.81
C ILE A 8 0.25 1.61 11.48
N GLU A 9 0.20 1.95 12.77
CA GLU A 9 -1.03 2.06 13.56
C GLU A 9 -2.07 2.96 12.86
N VAL A 10 -1.60 4.11 12.38
CA VAL A 10 -2.45 5.09 11.72
C VAL A 10 -2.85 4.64 10.31
N GLN A 11 -2.02 3.87 9.60
CA GLN A 11 -2.43 3.29 8.33
C GLN A 11 -3.49 2.19 8.50
N GLU A 12 -3.39 1.41 9.57
CA GLU A 12 -4.39 0.40 9.92
C GLU A 12 -5.74 1.04 10.25
N SER A 13 -5.75 2.17 10.98
CA SER A 13 -7.00 2.89 11.29
C SER A 13 -7.68 3.42 10.03
N ILE A 14 -6.92 3.97 9.07
CA ILE A 14 -7.46 4.41 7.78
C ILE A 14 -7.98 3.24 6.97
N SER A 15 -7.26 2.12 6.94
CA SER A 15 -7.73 0.91 6.23
C SER A 15 -9.05 0.40 6.83
N GLN A 16 -9.21 0.45 8.14
CA GLN A 16 -10.46 0.11 8.81
C GLN A 16 -11.57 1.11 8.46
N ALA A 17 -11.28 2.41 8.45
CA ALA A 17 -12.24 3.44 8.06
C ALA A 17 -12.69 3.32 6.61
N HIS A 18 -11.78 3.02 5.68
CA HIS A 18 -12.12 2.77 4.29
C HIS A 18 -13.04 1.54 4.15
N SER A 19 -12.78 0.47 4.91
CA SER A 19 -13.67 -0.70 4.94
C SER A 19 -15.04 -0.37 5.53
N ALA A 20 -15.10 0.44 6.58
CA ALA A 20 -16.33 0.88 7.21
C ALA A 20 -17.16 1.79 6.28
N PHE A 21 -16.51 2.61 5.45
CA PHE A 21 -17.19 3.42 4.45
C PHE A 21 -18.04 2.58 3.47
N VAL A 22 -17.56 1.39 3.09
CA VAL A 22 -18.31 0.43 2.26
C VAL A 22 -19.44 -0.24 3.05
N LEU A 23 -19.25 -0.44 4.36
CA LEU A 23 -20.25 -1.05 5.23
C LEU A 23 -21.47 -0.13 5.47
N ILE A 24 -21.30 1.19 5.47
CA ILE A 24 -22.40 2.15 5.68
C ILE A 24 -23.59 1.93 4.73
N PRO A 25 -23.42 1.95 3.38
CA PRO A 25 -24.54 1.71 2.47
C PRO A 25 -25.09 0.27 2.58
N ALA A 26 -24.24 -0.71 2.88
CA ALA A 26 -24.68 -2.09 3.10
C ALA A 26 -25.55 -2.21 4.36
N GLU A 27 -25.20 -1.51 5.44
CA GLU A 27 -25.99 -1.46 6.67
C GLU A 27 -27.36 -0.83 6.42
N LEU A 28 -27.43 0.27 5.68
CA LEU A 28 -28.71 0.88 5.29
C LEU A 28 -29.61 -0.09 4.53
N LEU A 29 -29.05 -0.87 3.60
CA LEU A 29 -29.80 -1.91 2.88
C LEU A 29 -30.31 -3.00 3.83
N TRP A 30 -29.47 -3.48 4.76
CA TRP A 30 -29.87 -4.48 5.74
C TRP A 30 -30.95 -3.98 6.71
N ILE A 31 -30.89 -2.70 7.11
CA ILE A 31 -31.94 -2.07 7.90
C ILE A 31 -33.27 -2.06 7.14
N ILE A 32 -33.26 -1.68 5.86
CA ILE A 32 -34.46 -1.69 5.00
C ILE A 32 -35.02 -3.12 4.89
N ILE A 33 -34.17 -4.11 4.61
CA ILE A 33 -34.57 -5.53 4.55
C ILE A 33 -35.15 -6.00 5.89
N GLY A 34 -34.54 -5.61 7.01
CA GLY A 34 -35.03 -5.92 8.35
C GLY A 34 -36.41 -5.35 8.62
N ILE A 35 -36.66 -4.09 8.23
CA ILE A 35 -37.98 -3.44 8.34
C ILE A 35 -39.02 -4.18 7.50
N TYR A 36 -38.71 -4.51 6.24
CA TYR A 36 -39.61 -5.28 5.38
C TYR A 36 -39.92 -6.66 5.95
N SER A 37 -38.90 -7.36 6.46
CA SER A 37 -39.06 -8.67 7.10
C SER A 37 -39.97 -8.59 8.34
N LEU A 38 -39.79 -7.57 9.18
CA LEU A 38 -40.65 -7.34 10.34
C LEU A 38 -42.10 -7.05 9.91
N MET A 39 -42.29 -6.17 8.93
CA MET A 39 -43.62 -5.84 8.40
C MET A 39 -44.33 -7.06 7.82
N ASP A 40 -43.61 -7.92 7.11
CA ASP A 40 -44.13 -9.16 6.54
C ASP A 40 -44.58 -10.13 7.64
N ILE A 41 -43.78 -10.31 8.71
CA ILE A 41 -44.16 -11.11 9.88
C ILE A 41 -45.43 -10.57 10.54
N ILE A 42 -45.53 -9.25 10.73
CA ILE A 42 -46.68 -8.62 11.40
C ILE A 42 -47.95 -8.74 10.54
N LYS A 43 -47.86 -8.47 9.24
CA LYS A 43 -49.01 -8.51 8.32
C LYS A 43 -49.55 -9.92 8.12
N ASN A 44 -48.67 -10.90 7.99
CA ASN A 44 -49.04 -12.26 7.62
C ASN A 44 -49.14 -13.23 8.83
N LYS A 45 -49.09 -12.71 10.06
CA LYS A 45 -49.12 -13.53 11.30
C LYS A 45 -50.30 -14.51 11.43
N LYS A 46 -51.42 -14.25 10.75
CA LYS A 46 -52.63 -15.11 10.79
C LYS A 46 -52.66 -16.18 9.69
N THR A 47 -51.85 -16.03 8.64
CA THR A 47 -51.86 -16.88 7.43
C THR A 47 -50.61 -17.76 7.31
N ILE A 48 -49.59 -17.49 8.13
CA ILE A 48 -48.32 -18.24 8.13
C ILE A 48 -48.45 -19.52 8.97
N SER A 49 -47.93 -20.65 8.46
CA SER A 49 -47.76 -21.89 9.22
C SER A 49 -46.73 -21.73 10.35
N SER A 50 -46.82 -22.52 11.42
CA SER A 50 -45.87 -22.44 12.55
C SER A 50 -44.40 -22.57 12.12
N THR A 51 -44.09 -23.46 11.16
CA THR A 51 -42.75 -23.60 10.59
C THR A 51 -42.31 -22.38 9.78
N GLY A 52 -43.22 -21.76 9.02
CA GLY A 52 -42.94 -20.52 8.30
C GLY A 52 -42.66 -19.34 9.23
N PHE A 53 -43.36 -19.29 10.38
CA PHE A 53 -43.15 -18.25 11.39
C PHE A 53 -41.75 -18.36 12.02
N ILE A 54 -41.34 -19.57 12.37
CA ILE A 54 -40.00 -19.84 12.92
C ILE A 54 -38.91 -19.45 11.91
N MET A 55 -39.02 -19.86 10.64
CA MET A 55 -38.02 -19.53 9.61
C MET A 55 -37.90 -18.02 9.37
N ARG A 56 -39.02 -17.29 9.32
CA ARG A 56 -39.00 -15.82 9.18
C ARG A 56 -38.41 -15.14 10.43
N GLY A 57 -38.70 -15.67 11.62
CA GLY A 57 -38.09 -15.22 12.87
C GLY A 57 -36.57 -15.41 12.89
N PHE A 58 -36.08 -16.57 12.46
CA PHE A 58 -34.63 -16.81 12.31
C PHE A 58 -33.99 -15.88 11.29
N PHE A 59 -34.62 -15.68 10.14
CA PHE A 59 -34.14 -14.73 9.14
C PHE A 59 -34.05 -13.31 9.71
N PHE A 60 -35.05 -12.87 10.46
CA PHE A 60 -35.05 -11.56 11.11
C PHE A 60 -33.95 -11.43 12.20
N LEU A 61 -33.73 -12.47 13.00
CA LEU A 61 -32.61 -12.49 13.96
C LEU A 61 -31.26 -12.43 13.25
N PHE A 62 -31.12 -13.11 12.11
CA PHE A 62 -29.91 -13.07 11.30
C PHE A 62 -29.66 -11.68 10.72
N THR A 63 -30.68 -11.01 10.18
CA THR A 63 -30.53 -9.63 9.68
C THR A 63 -30.18 -8.65 10.79
N LEU A 64 -30.79 -8.77 11.98
CA LEU A 64 -30.41 -8.00 13.17
C LEU A 64 -28.95 -8.22 13.57
N SER A 65 -28.48 -9.48 13.54
CA SER A 65 -27.09 -9.79 13.83
C SER A 65 -26.13 -9.14 12.81
N LEU A 66 -26.49 -9.12 11.53
CA LEU A 66 -25.68 -8.46 10.49
C LEU A 66 -25.63 -6.95 10.70
N VAL A 67 -26.76 -6.31 10.99
CA VAL A 67 -26.82 -4.88 11.31
C VAL A 67 -25.95 -4.58 12.53
N GLY A 68 -26.13 -5.30 13.64
CA GLY A 68 -25.37 -5.07 14.87
C GLY A 68 -23.86 -5.23 14.68
N LEU A 69 -23.41 -6.26 13.95
CA LEU A 69 -21.99 -6.45 13.63
C LEU A 69 -21.45 -5.31 12.76
N SER A 70 -22.23 -4.87 11.77
CA SER A 70 -21.86 -3.74 10.90
C SER A 70 -21.74 -2.44 11.70
N SER A 71 -22.72 -2.13 12.57
CA SER A 71 -22.71 -0.94 13.41
C SER A 71 -21.47 -0.89 14.31
N ILE A 72 -21.08 -2.02 14.91
CA ILE A 72 -19.88 -2.09 15.76
C ILE A 72 -18.61 -1.76 14.96
N ASN A 73 -18.50 -2.29 13.73
CA ASN A 73 -17.34 -2.03 12.87
C ASN A 73 -17.29 -0.57 12.40
N ILE A 74 -18.44 0.02 12.10
CA ILE A 74 -18.54 1.44 11.71
C ILE A 74 -18.24 2.37 12.89
N MET A 75 -18.74 2.06 14.09
CA MET A 75 -18.47 2.87 15.30
C MET A 75 -17.00 2.85 15.72
N LYS A 76 -16.28 1.76 15.45
CA LYS A 76 -14.85 1.65 15.77
C LYS A 76 -13.96 2.33 14.72
N ALA A 77 -14.49 2.62 13.55
CA ALA A 77 -13.72 3.25 12.49
C ALA A 77 -13.46 4.74 12.78
N ASP A 78 -12.20 5.14 12.68
CA ASP A 78 -11.80 6.54 12.80
C ASP A 78 -11.75 7.19 11.40
N PHE A 79 -12.74 8.03 11.11
CA PHE A 79 -12.84 8.77 9.84
C PHE A 79 -12.15 10.14 9.89
N SER A 80 -11.46 10.48 10.97
CA SER A 80 -10.82 11.80 11.15
C SER A 80 -9.68 12.06 10.16
N MET A 81 -9.12 11.00 9.57
CA MET A 81 -7.97 11.10 8.68
C MET A 81 -8.11 10.20 7.46
N ASN A 82 -7.63 10.69 6.31
CA ASN A 82 -7.61 9.94 5.05
C ASN A 82 -6.20 9.57 4.59
N GLU A 83 -6.11 8.72 3.58
CA GLU A 83 -4.85 8.23 2.99
C GLU A 83 -3.89 9.36 2.57
N LYS A 84 -4.43 10.48 2.06
CA LYS A 84 -3.60 11.61 1.64
C LYS A 84 -2.97 12.31 2.84
N GLN A 85 -3.76 12.61 3.86
CA GLN A 85 -3.27 13.21 5.11
C GLN A 85 -2.25 12.30 5.79
N TRP A 86 -2.50 10.99 5.84
CA TRP A 86 -1.52 10.05 6.35
C TRP A 86 -0.20 10.06 5.58
N LYS A 87 -0.26 10.10 4.24
CA LYS A 87 0.94 10.19 3.41
C LYS A 87 1.74 11.44 3.73
N ASP A 88 1.06 12.58 3.86
CA ASP A 88 1.70 13.88 4.08
C ASP A 88 2.22 14.06 5.52
N ASP A 89 1.46 13.63 6.53
CA ASP A 89 1.72 13.91 7.95
C ASP A 89 2.55 12.81 8.63
N TYR A 90 2.47 11.56 8.16
CA TYR A 90 3.11 10.41 8.79
C TYR A 90 4.17 9.77 7.89
N LEU A 91 3.76 9.26 6.72
CA LEU A 91 4.62 8.47 5.86
C LEU A 91 5.79 9.28 5.31
N LYS A 92 5.51 10.44 4.71
CA LYS A 92 6.54 11.29 4.09
C LYS A 92 7.59 11.75 5.11
N PRO A 93 7.23 12.34 6.27
CA PRO A 93 8.21 12.70 7.29
C PRO A 93 9.04 11.51 7.77
N TYR A 94 8.42 10.33 7.92
CA TYR A 94 9.12 9.12 8.30
C TYR A 94 10.15 8.69 7.23
N ILE A 95 9.73 8.53 5.97
CA ILE A 95 10.62 8.12 4.88
C ILE A 95 11.73 9.15 4.63
N THR A 96 11.43 10.45 4.70
CA THR A 96 12.43 11.50 4.49
C THR A 96 13.55 11.42 5.53
N ALA A 97 13.24 11.13 6.78
CA ALA A 97 14.21 11.11 7.86
C ALA A 97 14.88 9.73 8.09
N LEU A 98 14.57 8.73 7.27
CA LEU A 98 15.34 7.48 7.24
C LEU A 98 16.77 7.72 6.75
N PRO A 99 17.75 6.97 7.28
CA PRO A 99 19.12 7.05 6.83
C PRO A 99 19.25 6.60 5.38
N GLU A 100 20.08 7.32 4.63
CA GLU A 100 20.44 6.97 3.26
C GLU A 100 21.56 5.94 3.27
N ASN A 101 21.35 4.85 2.53
CA ASN A 101 22.37 3.84 2.27
C ASN A 101 23.04 4.17 0.95
N LYS A 102 24.35 3.96 0.90
CA LYS A 102 25.16 4.15 -0.31
C LYS A 102 25.79 2.83 -0.72
N THR A 103 25.66 2.48 -1.99
CA THR A 103 26.32 1.32 -2.59
C THR A 103 27.08 1.74 -3.83
N TYR A 104 28.37 1.44 -3.89
CA TYR A 104 29.19 1.71 -5.07
C TYR A 104 28.83 0.77 -6.20
N VAL A 105 28.77 1.33 -7.41
CA VAL A 105 28.40 0.61 -8.63
C VAL A 105 29.65 0.50 -9.48
N GLN A 106 29.98 -0.71 -9.93
CA GLN A 106 31.11 -0.93 -10.82
C GLN A 106 30.73 -0.55 -12.25
N ASP A 107 29.59 -1.05 -12.70
CA ASP A 107 29.01 -0.71 -13.99
C ASP A 107 27.48 -0.79 -13.93
N PHE A 108 26.82 -0.17 -14.89
CA PHE A 108 25.36 -0.23 -15.02
C PHE A 108 24.90 -0.26 -16.47
N THR A 109 23.85 -1.03 -16.72
CA THR A 109 23.19 -1.12 -18.03
C THR A 109 21.72 -0.77 -17.88
N GLN A 110 21.22 0.12 -18.74
CA GLN A 110 19.78 0.43 -18.78
C GLN A 110 18.99 -0.71 -19.44
N ILE A 111 17.92 -1.15 -18.79
CA ILE A 111 17.06 -2.22 -19.30
C ILE A 111 15.95 -1.58 -20.15
N LEU A 112 16.02 -1.78 -21.47
CA LEU A 112 15.04 -1.25 -22.44
C LEU A 112 13.83 -2.16 -22.65
N GLU A 113 13.98 -3.48 -22.50
CA GLU A 113 12.90 -4.46 -22.57
C GLU A 113 12.67 -5.12 -21.20
N ILE A 114 11.67 -4.64 -20.46
CA ILE A 114 11.35 -5.13 -19.11
C ILE A 114 10.99 -6.64 -19.11
N GLN A 115 10.62 -7.21 -20.26
CA GLN A 115 10.10 -8.57 -20.37
C GLN A 115 11.16 -9.68 -20.37
N LYS A 116 12.46 -9.42 -20.60
CA LYS A 116 13.44 -10.49 -20.84
C LYS A 116 14.31 -10.95 -19.67
N ASN A 117 14.51 -10.14 -18.61
CA ASN A 117 15.38 -10.56 -17.49
C ASN A 117 14.59 -11.00 -16.25
N HIS A 118 14.84 -12.26 -15.84
CA HIS A 118 14.19 -13.01 -14.76
C HIS A 118 14.88 -12.89 -13.38
N ASN A 119 15.88 -12.03 -13.22
CA ASN A 119 16.54 -11.85 -11.93
C ASN A 119 15.72 -10.92 -11.02
N LYS A 120 15.82 -11.13 -9.69
CA LYS A 120 15.07 -10.44 -8.63
C LYS A 120 15.02 -8.92 -8.85
N LYS A 121 13.93 -8.43 -9.46
CA LYS A 121 13.70 -7.01 -9.71
C LYS A 121 13.32 -6.33 -8.40
N ILE A 122 14.09 -5.32 -8.02
CA ILE A 122 13.81 -4.49 -6.85
C ILE A 122 13.02 -3.28 -7.34
N LYS A 123 11.71 -3.28 -7.03
CA LYS A 123 10.85 -2.12 -7.27
C LYS A 123 11.22 -1.03 -6.26
N SER A 124 11.37 0.19 -6.75
CA SER A 124 11.60 1.35 -5.90
C SER A 124 10.32 2.15 -5.74
N ILE A 125 10.13 2.70 -4.55
CA ILE A 125 8.97 3.50 -4.18
C ILE A 125 9.43 4.95 -3.97
N TYR A 126 8.73 5.88 -4.60
CA TYR A 126 8.99 7.31 -4.51
C TYR A 126 7.77 7.99 -3.90
N LEU A 127 7.98 8.91 -2.98
CA LEU A 127 6.93 9.72 -2.37
C LEU A 127 6.32 10.70 -3.38
N ASN A 128 7.10 11.11 -4.39
CA ASN A 128 6.62 11.96 -5.47
C ASN A 128 6.25 11.12 -6.71
N ASN A 129 4.96 11.11 -7.04
CA ASN A 129 4.43 10.35 -8.17
C ASN A 129 4.84 10.90 -9.55
N SER A 130 5.40 12.11 -9.64
CA SER A 130 5.87 12.71 -10.90
C SER A 130 7.30 12.28 -11.29
N VAL A 131 7.94 11.46 -10.47
CA VAL A 131 9.31 11.02 -10.67
C VAL A 131 9.40 10.03 -11.85
N LYS A 132 10.23 10.37 -12.84
CA LYS A 132 10.52 9.49 -13.97
C LYS A 132 11.61 8.50 -13.60
N THR A 133 11.23 7.24 -13.51
CA THR A 133 12.13 6.14 -13.18
C THR A 133 12.53 5.36 -14.41
N ILE A 134 13.72 4.79 -14.39
CA ILE A 134 14.17 3.80 -15.36
C ILE A 134 14.55 2.50 -14.65
N TRP A 135 14.56 1.39 -15.40
CA TRP A 135 15.14 0.15 -14.92
C TRP A 135 16.60 0.07 -15.31
N VAL A 136 17.44 -0.24 -14.33
CA VAL A 136 18.88 -0.45 -14.53
C VAL A 136 19.29 -1.77 -13.94
N GLU A 137 20.22 -2.44 -14.60
CA GLU A 137 20.99 -3.55 -14.09
C GLU A 137 22.31 -2.98 -13.56
N LEU A 138 22.62 -3.25 -12.30
CA LEU A 138 23.80 -2.73 -11.61
C LEU A 138 24.69 -3.89 -11.23
N ASP A 139 25.97 -3.78 -11.57
CA ASP A 139 27.00 -4.65 -11.03
C ASP A 139 27.58 -4.01 -9.77
N ILE A 140 27.32 -4.67 -8.63
CA ILE A 140 27.73 -4.21 -7.31
C ILE A 140 28.65 -5.25 -6.66
N LEU A 141 29.57 -4.80 -5.82
CA LEU A 141 30.32 -5.70 -4.94
C LEU A 141 29.51 -5.96 -3.68
N ASP A 142 29.25 -7.23 -3.38
CA ASP A 142 28.68 -7.63 -2.09
C ASP A 142 29.75 -7.51 -0.99
N LYS A 143 29.35 -7.62 0.29
CA LYS A 143 30.21 -7.53 1.49
C LYS A 143 31.42 -8.48 1.47
N ASN A 144 31.38 -9.52 0.64
CA ASN A 144 32.45 -10.50 0.46
C ASN A 144 33.32 -10.23 -0.78
N ASN A 145 33.24 -9.03 -1.37
CA ASN A 145 33.86 -8.67 -2.66
C ASN A 145 33.45 -9.57 -3.85
N ALA A 146 32.33 -10.28 -3.72
CA ALA A 146 31.74 -11.02 -4.84
C ALA A 146 30.91 -10.05 -5.69
N SER A 147 31.13 -10.05 -7.01
CA SER A 147 30.28 -9.28 -7.92
C SER A 147 28.87 -9.86 -7.93
N LYS A 148 27.88 -8.99 -7.80
CA LYS A 148 26.47 -9.32 -7.77
C LYS A 148 25.73 -8.34 -8.66
N THR A 149 24.97 -8.89 -9.60
CA THR A 149 24.12 -8.10 -10.47
C THR A 149 22.73 -7.95 -9.85
N ILE A 150 22.24 -6.71 -9.75
CA ILE A 150 20.89 -6.41 -9.28
C ILE A 150 20.13 -5.56 -10.30
N SER A 151 18.86 -5.88 -10.54
CA SER A 151 17.98 -5.04 -11.36
C SER A 151 17.13 -4.16 -10.44
N VAL A 152 17.30 -2.85 -10.52
CA VAL A 152 16.60 -1.89 -9.66
C VAL A 152 15.96 -0.78 -10.48
N GLN A 153 14.79 -0.33 -10.02
CA GLN A 153 14.14 0.86 -10.56
C GLN A 153 14.76 2.11 -9.93
N THR A 154 15.32 3.01 -10.71
CA THR A 154 16.03 4.18 -10.18
C THR A 154 15.66 5.45 -10.91
N THR A 155 15.88 6.59 -10.26
CA THR A 155 16.10 7.86 -10.95
C THR A 155 17.58 8.03 -11.25
N ILE A 156 17.90 8.92 -12.19
CA ILE A 156 19.30 9.25 -12.49
C ILE A 156 19.57 10.69 -12.09
N LYS A 157 20.70 10.87 -11.42
CA LYS A 157 21.29 12.17 -11.14
C LYS A 157 22.70 12.20 -11.72
N LYS A 158 22.96 13.16 -12.61
CA LYS A 158 24.32 13.42 -13.12
C LYS A 158 25.02 14.37 -12.17
N GLU A 159 26.25 14.04 -11.79
CA GLU A 159 27.07 14.82 -10.86
C GLU A 159 28.55 14.74 -11.28
N PRO A 160 29.40 15.69 -10.86
CA PRO A 160 30.83 15.67 -11.12
C PRO A 160 31.54 14.65 -10.21
N ILE A 161 31.24 13.37 -10.41
CA ILE A 161 31.77 12.23 -9.67
C ILE A 161 32.58 11.33 -10.62
N LYS A 162 33.55 10.59 -10.07
CA LYS A 162 34.35 9.64 -10.85
C LYS A 162 33.70 8.26 -10.94
N GLU A 163 33.12 7.79 -9.85
CA GLU A 163 32.56 6.45 -9.72
C GLU A 163 31.06 6.52 -9.46
N PRO A 164 30.24 5.77 -10.22
CA PRO A 164 28.80 5.75 -10.00
C PRO A 164 28.45 5.08 -8.67
N TYR A 165 27.34 5.53 -8.07
CA TYR A 165 26.84 4.93 -6.84
C TYR A 165 25.32 5.03 -6.75
N LEU A 166 24.72 4.10 -6.03
CA LEU A 166 23.30 4.05 -5.74
C LEU A 166 23.03 4.55 -4.33
N THR A 167 22.09 5.48 -4.17
CA THR A 167 21.52 5.85 -2.86
C THR A 167 20.10 5.36 -2.75
N TYR A 168 19.73 4.87 -1.56
CA TYR A 168 18.40 4.32 -1.29
C TYR A 168 18.14 4.24 0.21
N LYS A 169 16.85 4.22 0.57
CA LYS A 169 16.37 4.08 1.95
C LYS A 169 15.65 2.73 2.12
N PHE A 170 15.60 2.25 3.36
CA PHE A 170 14.85 1.05 3.74
C PHE A 170 13.98 1.31 4.95
N ILE A 171 12.82 0.67 4.96
CA ILE A 171 12.00 0.53 6.16
C ILE A 171 12.27 -0.83 6.82
N ASN A 172 12.23 -0.87 8.15
CA ASN A 172 12.54 -2.08 8.92
C ASN A 172 11.32 -2.99 9.15
N LYS A 173 10.09 -2.51 8.92
CA LYS A 173 8.84 -3.30 8.98
C LYS A 173 7.95 -2.98 7.78
N ASN A 174 7.05 -3.90 7.46
CA ASN A 174 6.03 -3.63 6.45
C ASN A 174 5.01 -2.63 7.03
N ILE A 175 4.68 -1.60 6.26
CA ILE A 175 3.67 -0.60 6.61
C ILE A 175 2.34 -0.93 5.97
N SER A 176 2.36 -1.39 4.72
CA SER A 176 1.17 -1.85 4.00
C SER A 176 1.57 -2.82 2.89
N LYS A 177 0.61 -3.25 2.06
CA LYS A 177 0.89 -4.03 0.84
C LYS A 177 1.76 -3.26 -0.15
N GLU A 178 1.64 -1.94 -0.18
CA GLU A 178 2.41 -1.07 -1.06
C GLU A 178 3.79 -0.74 -0.48
N TYR A 179 3.86 -0.51 0.83
CA TYR A 179 5.08 -0.09 1.54
C TYR A 179 5.66 -1.26 2.34
N THR A 180 6.66 -1.95 1.77
CA THR A 180 7.24 -3.17 2.34
C THR A 180 8.74 -3.04 2.65
N LYS A 181 9.23 -3.83 3.60
CA LYS A 181 10.65 -3.91 3.98
C LYS A 181 11.59 -4.43 2.89
N HIS A 182 11.04 -4.96 1.80
CA HIS A 182 11.79 -5.53 0.69
C HIS A 182 11.96 -4.56 -0.49
N ALA A 183 11.29 -3.41 -0.45
CA ALA A 183 11.40 -2.36 -1.45
C ALA A 183 12.53 -1.38 -1.11
N TYR A 184 13.05 -0.72 -2.13
CA TYR A 184 13.92 0.45 -1.95
C TYR A 184 13.08 1.72 -2.00
N TYR A 185 13.50 2.74 -1.27
CA TYR A 185 12.80 4.02 -1.17
C TYR A 185 13.70 5.16 -1.65
N GLU A 186 13.14 6.07 -2.45
CA GLU A 186 13.85 7.25 -2.99
C GLU A 186 15.18 6.87 -3.64
N THR A 187 15.14 5.88 -4.54
CA THR A 187 16.35 5.33 -5.17
C THR A 187 16.91 6.27 -6.24
N ILE A 188 18.17 6.65 -6.10
CA ILE A 188 18.87 7.53 -7.04
C ILE A 188 20.18 6.86 -7.44
N LEU A 189 20.40 6.75 -8.75
CA LEU A 189 21.66 6.35 -9.34
C LEU A 189 22.41 7.61 -9.72
N HIS A 190 23.50 7.86 -9.01
CA HIS A 190 24.40 8.96 -9.26
C HIS A 190 25.44 8.50 -10.27
N ILE A 191 25.56 9.21 -11.38
CA ILE A 191 26.47 8.88 -12.48
C ILE A 191 27.36 10.07 -12.84
N PRO A 192 28.57 9.82 -13.38
CA PRO A 192 29.39 10.88 -13.97
C PRO A 192 28.66 11.59 -15.12
N GLU A 193 28.91 12.89 -15.29
CA GLU A 193 28.23 13.71 -16.33
C GLU A 193 28.43 13.16 -17.76
N GLU A 194 29.58 12.56 -18.00
CA GLU A 194 30.02 12.00 -19.29
C GLU A 194 29.21 10.77 -19.73
N TYR A 195 28.54 10.08 -18.80
CA TYR A 195 27.76 8.88 -19.13
C TYR A 195 26.51 9.24 -19.95
N LYS A 196 26.30 8.52 -21.05
CA LYS A 196 25.10 8.64 -21.87
C LYS A 196 24.00 7.73 -21.31
N VAL A 197 22.84 8.32 -21.04
CA VAL A 197 21.64 7.59 -20.61
C VAL A 197 20.50 7.94 -21.56
N LEU A 198 19.75 6.93 -22.00
CA LEU A 198 18.53 7.14 -22.76
C LEU A 198 17.41 7.58 -21.80
N ALA A 199 16.90 8.79 -22.00
CA ALA A 199 15.75 9.26 -21.24
C ALA A 199 14.54 8.34 -21.47
N PRO A 200 13.73 8.04 -20.43
CA PRO A 200 12.52 7.25 -20.61
C PRO A 200 11.61 7.94 -21.63
N VAL A 201 11.23 7.20 -22.68
CA VAL A 201 10.29 7.66 -23.71
C VAL A 201 8.91 7.83 -23.06
N LYS A 202 8.23 8.93 -23.42
CA LYS A 202 6.91 9.32 -22.88
C LYS A 202 5.84 8.26 -23.08
#